data_AF-A0A6P8XG05-F1
#
_entry.id   AF-A0A6P8XG05-F1
#
_cell.length_a   1.000
_cell.length_b   1.000
_cell.length_c   1.000
_cell.angle_alpha   90.00
_cell.angle_beta   90.00
_cell.angle_gamma   90.00
#
_symmetry.space_group_name_H-M   'P 1'
#
loop_
_entity.id
_entity.type
_entity.pdbx_description
1 polymer ?
#
loop_
_entity_poly.entity_id
_entity_poly.type
_entity_poly.pdbx_seq_one_letter_code
_entity_poly.pdbx_strand_id
1 'polypeptide(L)'
;MSKSLLRSLKTRIQNTQRGLSIGQRRIAPKMEPRYDYNRKWTMPAAVKLKATTENQAAACGATTTFKLISYNILAQDLLMEHMHLYLDRPQELLTWHSRLQKLQREIIKLDADILCLQEMQHNHLPLLVQRLTASSGKRLEYVYKKKTGNRTDGCAIIYDSYKFKLLHQRAVELYDASVPLLDRDNVALLAKFRLKQSEEPKEVIVATTHLLFNPRRSDVRCAQVAKVLNELRHFATNSTTDKTTPVILTGDFNSEIESSPMYLAQAQGTEPSALNFKILDPGDFTASTFQDAWITVDYIMHSDAPHAKHKLQVLSVYLLPKIGTCANAGNIPNYYLGSDHYSLGAVFAIV
;
A
#
# COMPACT_ATOMS: atom_id res chain seq x y z
N MET A 1 5.90 -59.56 -5.87
CA MET A 1 7.31 -59.15 -5.64
C MET A 1 7.59 -57.96 -6.55
N SER A 2 8.16 -56.83 -6.18
CA SER A 2 8.53 -56.19 -4.89
C SER A 2 8.56 -54.68 -5.22
N LYS A 3 7.94 -53.74 -4.51
CA LYS A 3 8.20 -53.23 -3.15
C LYS A 3 9.66 -52.84 -2.81
N SER A 4 10.61 -52.76 -3.75
CA SER A 4 12.02 -52.47 -3.41
C SER A 4 12.69 -51.23 -4.01
N LEU A 5 12.01 -50.36 -4.79
CA LEU A 5 12.64 -49.12 -5.29
C LEU A 5 12.21 -47.82 -4.59
N LEU A 6 11.29 -47.87 -3.63
CA LEU A 6 10.82 -46.69 -2.87
C LEU A 6 11.42 -46.56 -1.45
N ARG A 7 12.55 -47.23 -1.18
CA ARG A 7 13.20 -47.23 0.15
C ARG A 7 14.65 -46.70 0.21
N SER A 8 15.25 -46.24 -0.89
CA SER A 8 16.67 -45.78 -0.88
C SER A 8 16.88 -44.26 -0.79
N LEU A 9 15.83 -43.44 -0.65
CA LEU A 9 15.96 -41.98 -0.47
C LEU A 9 15.48 -41.46 0.91
N LYS A 10 15.12 -42.35 1.83
CA LYS A 10 14.68 -42.01 3.21
C LYS A 10 15.73 -42.26 4.31
N THR A 11 16.98 -42.58 3.97
CA THR A 11 18.03 -42.92 4.95
C THR A 11 19.31 -42.10 4.81
N ARG A 12 19.24 -40.88 4.24
CA ARG A 12 20.40 -39.96 4.19
C ARG A 12 20.18 -38.57 4.80
N ILE A 13 19.12 -38.40 5.61
CA ILE A 13 18.87 -37.17 6.39
C ILE A 13 18.56 -37.49 7.87
N GLN A 14 19.12 -38.58 8.41
CA GLN A 14 18.95 -38.91 9.85
C GLN A 14 20.27 -39.13 10.63
N ASN A 15 21.44 -38.89 10.03
CA ASN A 15 22.73 -39.10 10.70
C ASN A 15 23.64 -37.86 10.71
N THR A 16 23.11 -36.72 11.14
CA THR A 16 23.95 -35.55 11.51
C THR A 16 23.43 -34.80 12.75
N GLN A 17 22.71 -35.49 13.63
CA GLN A 17 22.35 -34.96 14.96
C GLN A 17 22.74 -35.92 16.08
N ARG A 18 24.03 -36.26 16.19
CA ARG A 18 24.58 -36.78 17.46
C ARG A 18 26.02 -36.31 17.64
N GLY A 19 26.19 -35.41 18.60
CA GLY A 19 27.49 -35.02 19.16
C GLY A 19 27.75 -33.52 19.07
N LEU A 20 27.43 -32.78 20.14
CA LEU A 20 28.41 -31.99 20.91
C LEU A 20 27.73 -31.12 22.00
N SER A 21 28.20 -31.39 23.23
CA SER A 21 28.38 -30.53 24.41
C SER A 21 27.21 -29.78 25.07
N ILE A 22 27.07 -30.12 26.35
CA ILE A 22 26.55 -29.28 27.45
C ILE A 22 27.20 -27.89 27.39
N GLY A 23 26.37 -26.85 27.28
CA GLY A 23 26.80 -25.46 27.33
C GLY A 23 25.59 -24.53 27.35
N GLN A 24 25.32 -23.94 28.52
CA GLN A 24 24.45 -22.78 28.81
C GLN A 24 23.13 -22.69 28.03
N ARG A 25 21.99 -22.76 28.75
CA ARG A 25 20.68 -22.31 28.26
C ARG A 25 20.84 -20.92 27.63
N ARG A 26 20.94 -20.86 26.30
CA ARG A 26 20.80 -19.63 25.54
C ARG A 26 19.35 -19.22 25.73
N ILE A 27 19.15 -18.26 26.63
CA ILE A 27 17.96 -17.44 26.67
C ILE A 27 17.78 -16.95 25.23
N ALA A 28 16.71 -17.38 24.56
CA ALA A 28 16.33 -16.82 23.26
C ALA A 28 16.39 -15.30 23.42
N PRO A 29 17.06 -14.56 22.53
CA PRO A 29 17.17 -13.12 22.69
C PRO A 29 15.75 -12.59 22.85
N LYS A 30 15.46 -11.97 24.00
CA LYS A 30 14.23 -11.21 24.20
C LYS A 30 14.14 -10.29 22.98
N MET A 31 13.18 -10.58 22.10
CA MET A 31 12.90 -9.72 20.97
C MET A 31 12.76 -8.31 21.52
N GLU A 32 13.63 -7.40 21.07
CA GLU A 32 13.52 -6.02 21.51
C GLU A 32 12.09 -5.53 21.22
N PRO A 33 11.48 -4.70 22.09
CA PRO A 33 10.10 -4.21 21.93
C PRO A 33 9.83 -3.32 20.68
N ARG A 34 10.69 -3.35 19.68
CA ARG A 34 10.99 -2.25 18.77
C ARG A 34 11.11 -2.74 17.32
N TYR A 35 10.02 -3.32 16.81
CA TYR A 35 9.89 -3.88 15.45
C TYR A 35 10.20 -2.87 14.31
N ASP A 36 10.01 -1.57 14.56
CA ASP A 36 9.99 -0.53 13.51
C ASP A 36 11.28 0.33 13.41
N TYR A 37 12.45 -0.20 13.80
CA TYR A 37 13.76 0.47 13.57
C TYR A 37 14.43 0.07 12.24
N ASN A 38 13.96 -1.00 11.60
CA ASN A 38 14.54 -1.49 10.36
C ASN A 38 13.94 -0.84 9.11
N ARG A 39 12.72 -0.30 9.20
CA ARG A 39 12.13 0.49 8.11
C ARG A 39 12.46 1.96 8.30
N LYS A 40 13.03 2.55 7.26
CA LYS A 40 13.49 3.94 7.26
C LYS A 40 13.05 4.58 5.95
N TRP A 41 12.85 5.89 6.02
CA TRP A 41 12.76 6.71 4.82
C TRP A 41 14.10 6.68 4.10
N THR A 42 14.07 6.37 2.81
CA THR A 42 15.27 6.33 1.96
C THR A 42 15.05 7.16 0.70
N MET A 43 16.11 7.79 0.21
CA MET A 43 16.06 8.48 -1.09
C MET A 43 16.12 7.46 -2.23
N PRO A 44 15.27 7.56 -3.27
CA PRO A 44 15.36 6.71 -4.45
C PRO A 44 16.75 6.79 -5.10
N ALA A 45 17.21 5.69 -5.70
CA ALA A 45 18.52 5.64 -6.36
C ALA A 45 18.71 6.74 -7.43
N ALA A 46 17.65 7.04 -8.20
CA ALA A 46 17.65 8.11 -9.20
C ALA A 46 17.87 9.51 -8.61
N VAL A 47 17.40 9.75 -7.38
CA VAL A 47 17.61 11.02 -6.66
C VAL A 47 19.02 11.09 -6.09
N LYS A 48 19.54 9.96 -5.56
CA LYS A 48 20.93 9.87 -5.09
C LYS A 48 21.94 10.18 -6.20
N LEU A 49 21.72 9.65 -7.40
CA LEU A 49 22.59 9.88 -8.56
C LEU A 49 22.60 11.35 -9.00
N LYS A 50 21.44 12.02 -9.05
CA LYS A 50 21.36 13.45 -9.37
C LYS A 50 22.01 14.34 -8.30
N ALA A 51 21.84 14.00 -7.02
CA ALA A 51 22.46 14.73 -5.91
C ALA A 51 24.00 14.62 -5.90
N THR A 52 24.57 13.55 -6.45
CA THR A 52 26.03 13.42 -6.61
C THR A 52 26.59 14.17 -7.82
N THR A 53 25.77 14.48 -8.83
CA THR A 53 26.20 15.18 -10.06
C THR A 53 25.92 16.68 -10.03
N GLU A 54 24.98 17.15 -9.22
CA GLU A 54 24.61 18.56 -9.12
C GLU A 54 24.80 19.06 -7.69
N ASN A 55 25.85 19.86 -7.50
CA ASN A 55 26.03 20.66 -6.28
C ASN A 55 25.05 21.86 -6.33
N GLN A 56 23.75 21.60 -6.37
CA GLN A 56 22.72 22.64 -6.34
C GLN A 56 22.44 23.05 -4.89
N ALA A 57 23.38 23.80 -4.33
CA ALA A 57 23.02 24.83 -3.39
C ALA A 57 22.35 25.98 -4.17
N ALA A 58 21.17 26.39 -3.70
CA ALA A 58 20.44 27.60 -4.10
C ALA A 58 19.75 27.61 -5.48
N ALA A 59 18.53 27.08 -5.52
CA ALA A 59 17.37 27.76 -6.11
C ALA A 59 16.08 26.99 -5.75
N CYS A 60 15.43 27.33 -4.64
CA CYS A 60 14.07 26.84 -4.41
C CYS A 60 13.29 27.85 -3.58
N GLY A 61 12.37 28.57 -4.22
CA GLY A 61 11.14 28.96 -3.52
C GLY A 61 10.56 27.69 -2.87
N ALA A 62 10.03 27.80 -1.65
CA ALA A 62 9.66 26.66 -0.82
C ALA A 62 8.90 25.58 -1.61
N THR A 63 9.58 24.49 -1.99
CA THR A 63 8.94 23.40 -2.74
C THR A 63 7.94 22.75 -1.80
N THR A 64 6.65 22.90 -2.07
CA THR A 64 5.62 22.32 -1.21
C THR A 64 5.62 20.80 -1.36
N THR A 65 6.21 20.12 -0.37
CA THR A 65 6.24 18.66 -0.29
C THR A 65 5.05 18.11 0.48
N PHE A 66 4.68 16.85 0.28
CA PHE A 66 3.73 16.14 1.14
C PHE A 66 4.06 14.66 1.27
N LYS A 67 3.66 14.09 2.41
CA LYS A 67 3.85 12.68 2.73
C LYS A 67 2.57 11.90 2.50
N LEU A 68 2.67 10.81 1.75
CA LEU A 68 1.58 9.89 1.48
C LEU A 68 1.90 8.50 2.05
N ILE A 69 0.93 7.87 2.70
CA ILE A 69 1.00 6.48 3.18
C ILE A 69 -0.12 5.66 2.55
N SER A 70 0.15 4.43 2.13
CA SER A 70 -0.86 3.43 1.73
C SER A 70 -0.81 2.24 2.69
N TYR A 71 -1.98 1.79 3.17
CA TYR A 71 -2.03 0.72 4.15
C TYR A 71 -3.33 -0.10 4.08
N ASN A 72 -3.24 -1.39 3.78
CA ASN A 72 -4.31 -2.35 4.06
C ASN A 72 -4.32 -2.65 5.57
N ILE A 73 -5.43 -2.35 6.26
CA ILE A 73 -5.50 -2.40 7.72
C ILE A 73 -6.29 -3.59 8.28
N LEU A 74 -6.70 -4.52 7.42
CA LEU A 74 -7.45 -5.73 7.75
C LEU A 74 -8.79 -5.42 8.44
N ALA A 75 -9.89 -5.48 7.70
CA ALA A 75 -11.22 -5.23 8.28
C ALA A 75 -11.52 -6.29 9.34
N GLN A 76 -12.21 -5.90 10.43
CA GLN A 76 -12.51 -6.86 11.49
C GLN A 76 -13.48 -7.94 10.98
N ASP A 77 -14.50 -7.57 10.22
CA ASP A 77 -15.46 -8.53 9.69
C ASP A 77 -14.80 -9.49 8.69
N LEU A 78 -13.85 -9.02 7.87
CA LEU A 78 -13.08 -9.87 6.95
C LEU A 78 -12.15 -10.82 7.70
N LEU A 79 -11.47 -10.33 8.75
CA LEU A 79 -10.69 -11.17 9.67
C LEU A 79 -11.58 -12.28 10.25
N MET A 80 -12.78 -11.93 10.71
CA MET A 80 -13.73 -12.88 11.31
C MET A 80 -14.30 -13.87 10.29
N GLU A 81 -14.57 -13.44 9.06
CA GLU A 81 -14.98 -14.31 7.93
C GLU A 81 -13.89 -15.34 7.59
N HIS A 82 -12.62 -14.95 7.73
CA HIS A 82 -11.45 -15.77 7.40
C HIS A 82 -10.60 -16.16 8.61
N MET A 83 -11.20 -16.38 9.79
CA MET A 83 -10.49 -16.74 11.03
C MET A 83 -9.54 -17.93 10.90
N HIS A 84 -9.82 -18.85 9.98
CA HIS A 84 -8.99 -20.02 9.72
C HIS A 84 -7.54 -19.66 9.31
N LEU A 85 -7.31 -18.46 8.76
CA LEU A 85 -5.98 -17.94 8.43
C LEU A 85 -5.17 -17.47 9.65
N TYR A 86 -5.82 -17.33 10.82
CA TYR A 86 -5.25 -16.71 12.01
C TYR A 86 -5.33 -17.59 13.28
N LEU A 87 -5.61 -18.89 13.12
CA LEU A 87 -5.81 -19.83 14.24
C LEU A 87 -4.56 -20.04 15.11
N ASP A 88 -3.39 -19.75 14.56
CA ASP A 88 -2.11 -19.83 15.26
C ASP A 88 -1.82 -18.60 16.14
N ARG A 89 -2.75 -17.63 16.22
CA ARG A 89 -2.57 -16.38 16.98
C ARG A 89 -3.37 -16.35 18.27
N PRO A 90 -2.84 -15.69 19.32
CA PRO A 90 -3.63 -15.32 20.49
C PRO A 90 -4.84 -14.48 20.07
N GLN A 91 -6.04 -14.92 20.42
CA GLN A 91 -7.28 -14.29 19.98
C GLN A 91 -7.41 -12.84 20.46
N GLU A 92 -6.82 -12.50 21.62
CA GLU A 92 -6.86 -11.12 22.13
C GLU A 92 -6.16 -10.14 21.17
N LEU A 93 -5.16 -10.60 20.41
CA LEU A 93 -4.45 -9.79 19.42
C LEU A 93 -5.29 -9.51 18.17
N LEU A 94 -6.27 -10.36 17.85
CA LEU A 94 -7.09 -10.27 16.66
C LEU A 94 -8.30 -9.35 16.83
N THR A 95 -8.62 -8.96 18.07
CA THR A 95 -9.70 -8.02 18.36
C THR A 95 -9.43 -6.64 17.75
N TRP A 96 -10.48 -5.98 17.24
CA TRP A 96 -10.35 -4.63 16.68
C TRP A 96 -9.74 -3.65 17.70
N HIS A 97 -10.13 -3.76 18.97
CA HIS A 97 -9.56 -2.91 20.03
C HIS A 97 -8.04 -3.04 20.13
N SER A 98 -7.51 -4.27 20.14
CA SER A 98 -6.08 -4.54 20.24
C SER A 98 -5.32 -4.12 18.99
N ARG A 99 -5.88 -4.39 17.80
CA ARG A 99 -5.29 -4.00 16.51
C ARG A 99 -5.29 -2.49 16.30
N LEU A 100 -6.40 -1.83 16.62
CA LEU A 100 -6.54 -0.36 16.51
C LEU A 100 -5.43 0.37 17.27
N GLN A 101 -5.09 -0.05 18.49
CA GLN A 101 -3.99 0.56 19.25
C GLN A 101 -2.63 0.44 18.55
N LYS A 102 -2.40 -0.63 17.79
CA LYS A 102 -1.15 -0.85 17.04
C LYS A 102 -1.13 -0.03 15.76
N LEU A 103 -2.21 -0.11 14.98
CA LEU A 103 -2.44 0.69 13.78
C LEU A 103 -2.28 2.18 14.06
N GLN A 104 -2.86 2.68 15.16
CA GLN A 104 -2.75 4.08 15.55
C GLN A 104 -1.32 4.50 15.84
N ARG A 105 -0.58 3.70 16.62
CA ARG A 105 0.83 3.99 16.92
C ARG A 105 1.66 4.08 15.65
N GLU A 106 1.45 3.17 14.71
CA GLU A 106 2.15 3.17 13.42
C GLU A 106 1.76 4.38 12.55
N ILE A 107 0.47 4.63 12.35
CA ILE A 107 -0.03 5.73 11.52
C ILE A 107 0.43 7.10 12.09
N ILE A 108 0.35 7.30 13.40
CA ILE A 108 0.79 8.54 14.06
C ILE A 108 2.30 8.73 13.88
N LYS A 109 3.10 7.66 14.05
CA LYS A 109 4.55 7.72 13.84
C LYS A 109 4.92 8.08 12.40
N LEU A 110 4.18 7.54 11.43
CA LEU A 110 4.41 7.83 10.02
C LEU A 110 4.04 9.27 9.65
N ASP A 111 3.08 9.87 10.38
CA ASP A 111 2.71 11.28 10.26
C ASP A 111 2.40 11.69 8.81
N ALA A 112 1.50 10.94 8.17
CA ALA A 112 1.07 11.16 6.79
C ALA A 112 0.29 12.48 6.64
N ASP A 113 0.44 13.16 5.50
CA ASP A 113 -0.46 14.25 5.12
C ASP A 113 -1.67 13.74 4.32
N ILE A 114 -1.49 12.62 3.59
CA ILE A 114 -2.54 11.84 2.94
C ILE A 114 -2.33 10.36 3.30
N LEU A 115 -3.37 9.71 3.80
CA LEU A 115 -3.39 8.30 4.20
C LEU A 115 -4.47 7.56 3.39
N CYS A 116 -4.02 6.64 2.54
CA CYS A 116 -4.86 5.76 1.75
C CYS A 116 -5.02 4.42 2.48
N LEU A 117 -6.26 4.06 2.83
CA LEU A 117 -6.56 2.83 3.54
C LEU A 117 -7.36 1.86 2.68
N GLN A 118 -6.97 0.60 2.68
CA GLN A 118 -7.76 -0.53 2.16
C GLN A 118 -8.28 -1.38 3.32
N GLU A 119 -9.36 -2.12 3.07
CA GLU A 119 -10.08 -2.88 4.11
C GLU A 119 -10.50 -2.03 5.32
N MET A 120 -10.83 -0.77 5.07
CA MET A 120 -11.36 0.09 6.12
C MET A 120 -12.83 -0.26 6.36
N GLN A 121 -13.13 -0.89 7.50
CA GLN A 121 -14.50 -1.18 7.89
C GLN A 121 -15.31 0.09 8.18
N HIS A 122 -16.51 0.20 7.59
CA HIS A 122 -17.31 1.43 7.60
C HIS A 122 -17.60 1.98 9.01
N ASN A 123 -18.05 1.13 9.94
CA ASN A 123 -18.42 1.54 11.30
C ASN A 123 -17.20 1.90 12.18
N HIS A 124 -15.99 1.50 11.80
CA HIS A 124 -14.76 1.78 12.54
C HIS A 124 -14.08 3.09 12.12
N LEU A 125 -14.36 3.59 10.92
CA LEU A 125 -13.71 4.76 10.34
C LEU A 125 -13.89 6.05 11.17
N PRO A 126 -15.09 6.43 11.65
CA PRO A 126 -15.26 7.67 12.42
C PRO A 126 -14.40 7.70 13.69
N LEU A 127 -14.36 6.60 14.45
CA LEU A 127 -13.56 6.49 15.66
C LEU A 127 -12.05 6.51 15.36
N LEU A 128 -11.62 5.86 14.28
CA LEU A 128 -10.22 5.90 13.85
C LEU A 128 -9.79 7.35 13.56
N VAL A 129 -10.55 8.07 12.72
CA VAL A 129 -10.24 9.46 12.35
C VAL A 129 -10.27 10.38 13.57
N GLN A 130 -11.26 10.24 14.45
CA GLN A 130 -11.35 11.03 15.68
C GLN A 130 -10.07 10.87 16.53
N ARG A 131 -9.63 9.64 16.75
CA ARG A 131 -8.44 9.36 17.57
C ARG A 131 -7.15 9.82 16.88
N LEU A 132 -7.03 9.67 15.56
CA LEU A 132 -5.88 10.17 14.79
C LEU A 132 -5.82 11.70 14.82
N THR A 133 -6.95 12.39 14.69
CA THR A 133 -7.06 13.85 14.81
C THR A 133 -6.57 14.30 16.20
N ALA A 134 -7.09 13.68 17.26
CA ALA A 134 -6.72 14.02 18.63
C ALA A 134 -5.24 13.79 18.95
N SER A 135 -4.61 12.78 18.32
CA SER A 135 -3.23 12.38 18.63
C SER A 135 -2.18 13.02 17.73
N SER A 136 -2.54 13.44 16.52
CA SER A 136 -1.60 14.04 15.56
C SER A 136 -1.55 15.56 15.59
N GLY A 137 -2.58 16.22 16.14
CA GLY A 137 -2.74 17.68 16.05
C GLY A 137 -3.11 18.18 14.65
N LYS A 138 -3.30 17.28 13.67
CA LYS A 138 -3.74 17.60 12.31
C LYS A 138 -5.26 17.72 12.25
N ARG A 139 -5.75 18.56 11.34
CA ARG A 139 -7.19 18.64 11.03
C ARG A 139 -7.49 17.60 9.95
N LEU A 140 -7.88 16.41 10.35
CA LEU A 140 -8.11 15.31 9.42
C LEU A 140 -9.55 15.32 8.91
N GLU A 141 -9.69 15.30 7.59
CA GLU A 141 -10.95 15.04 6.88
C GLU A 141 -10.77 13.78 6.03
N TYR A 142 -11.86 13.18 5.58
CA TYR A 142 -11.78 11.94 4.81
C TYR A 142 -12.85 11.82 3.74
N VAL A 143 -12.51 11.03 2.73
CA VAL A 143 -13.46 10.49 1.75
C VAL A 143 -13.44 8.98 1.85
N TYR A 144 -14.58 8.34 1.65
CA TYR A 144 -14.73 6.90 1.83
C TYR A 144 -15.68 6.29 0.80
N LYS A 145 -15.30 5.13 0.27
CA LYS A 145 -16.17 4.29 -0.55
C LYS A 145 -16.13 2.88 0.00
N LYS A 146 -17.27 2.46 0.54
CA LYS A 146 -17.58 1.07 0.87
C LYS A 146 -17.61 0.22 -0.40
N LYS A 147 -17.12 -1.02 -0.34
CA LYS A 147 -17.39 -2.05 -1.36
C LYS A 147 -18.91 -2.24 -1.51
N THR A 148 -19.35 -2.63 -2.70
CA THR A 148 -20.77 -2.88 -2.98
C THR A 148 -21.24 -4.22 -2.40
N GLY A 149 -22.52 -4.53 -2.60
CA GLY A 149 -23.12 -5.76 -2.06
C GLY A 149 -23.13 -5.81 -0.53
N ASN A 150 -22.88 -6.99 0.03
CA ASN A 150 -22.95 -7.26 1.47
C ASN A 150 -21.61 -7.05 2.20
N ARG A 151 -20.59 -6.51 1.54
CA ARG A 151 -19.30 -6.22 2.18
C ARG A 151 -19.47 -5.11 3.21
N THR A 152 -18.58 -5.04 4.21
CA THR A 152 -18.64 -4.02 5.28
C THR A 152 -17.45 -3.05 5.24
N ASP A 153 -16.41 -3.42 4.48
CA ASP A 153 -15.18 -2.68 4.28
C ASP A 153 -15.15 -1.91 2.96
N GLY A 154 -14.10 -1.12 2.77
CA GLY A 154 -13.90 -0.29 1.60
C GLY A 154 -12.57 0.41 1.60
N CYS A 155 -12.48 1.45 0.77
CA CYS A 155 -11.30 2.30 0.69
C CYS A 155 -11.57 3.68 1.31
N ALA A 156 -10.59 4.21 2.04
CA ALA A 156 -10.62 5.57 2.57
C ALA A 156 -9.41 6.38 2.10
N ILE A 157 -9.58 7.68 1.87
CA ILE A 157 -8.49 8.64 1.76
C ILE A 157 -8.70 9.67 2.87
N ILE A 158 -7.84 9.63 3.89
CA ILE A 158 -7.80 10.58 5.00
C ILE A 158 -6.72 11.61 4.69
N TYR A 159 -6.98 12.89 4.89
CA TYR A 159 -6.04 13.95 4.52
C TYR A 159 -6.05 15.10 5.54
N ASP A 160 -4.91 15.77 5.68
CA ASP A 160 -4.80 17.00 6.46
C ASP A 160 -5.44 18.16 5.70
N SER A 161 -6.62 18.59 6.14
CA SER A 161 -7.37 19.67 5.52
C SER A 161 -6.78 21.04 5.81
N TYR A 162 -5.77 21.17 6.68
CA TYR A 162 -4.96 22.38 6.76
C TYR A 162 -4.04 22.55 5.54
N LYS A 163 -3.48 21.44 5.04
CA LYS A 163 -2.54 21.44 3.90
C LYS A 163 -3.24 21.32 2.55
N PHE A 164 -4.35 20.57 2.51
CA PHE A 164 -5.07 20.27 1.28
C PHE A 164 -6.50 20.81 1.28
N LYS A 165 -6.95 21.23 0.10
CA LYS A 165 -8.36 21.43 -0.21
C LYS A 165 -8.80 20.30 -1.14
N LEU A 166 -9.78 19.51 -0.73
CA LEU A 166 -10.47 18.58 -1.63
C LEU A 166 -11.27 19.38 -2.66
N LEU A 167 -10.99 19.18 -3.95
CA LEU A 167 -11.70 19.82 -5.05
C LEU A 167 -12.82 18.92 -5.58
N HIS A 168 -12.48 17.67 -5.86
CA HIS A 168 -13.40 16.69 -6.42
C HIS A 168 -13.06 15.31 -5.88
N GLN A 169 -14.07 14.44 -5.81
CA GLN A 169 -13.90 13.02 -5.52
C GLN A 169 -14.75 12.20 -6.49
N ARG A 170 -14.33 10.96 -6.74
CA ARG A 170 -15.10 9.98 -7.49
C ARG A 170 -14.93 8.61 -6.86
N ALA A 171 -16.06 7.99 -6.53
CA ALA A 171 -16.12 6.58 -6.19
C ALA A 171 -16.35 5.78 -7.47
N VAL A 172 -15.56 4.73 -7.68
CA VAL A 172 -15.66 3.84 -8.84
C VAL A 172 -16.00 2.46 -8.35
N GLU A 173 -17.14 1.94 -8.80
CA GLU A 173 -17.51 0.54 -8.62
C GLU A 173 -16.89 -0.28 -9.74
N LEU A 174 -16.13 -1.31 -9.37
CA LEU A 174 -15.46 -2.16 -10.34
C LEU A 174 -16.37 -3.26 -10.87
N TYR A 175 -17.53 -3.48 -10.24
CA TYR A 175 -18.62 -4.24 -10.83
C TYR A 175 -19.17 -3.52 -12.06
N ASP A 176 -19.45 -4.27 -13.11
CA ASP A 176 -20.07 -3.78 -14.34
C ASP A 176 -20.86 -4.89 -15.01
N ALA A 177 -22.20 -4.81 -14.95
CA ALA A 177 -23.05 -5.83 -15.54
C ALA A 177 -22.89 -5.95 -17.07
N SER A 178 -22.34 -4.92 -17.74
CA SER A 178 -22.08 -4.96 -19.19
C SER A 178 -20.77 -5.66 -19.56
N VAL A 179 -19.87 -5.89 -18.60
CA VAL A 179 -18.57 -6.51 -18.83
C VAL A 179 -18.48 -7.80 -18.00
N PRO A 180 -18.55 -8.99 -18.62
CA PRO A 180 -18.62 -10.26 -17.87
C PRO A 180 -17.47 -10.52 -16.88
N LEU A 181 -16.28 -9.96 -17.13
CA LEU A 181 -15.12 -10.08 -16.23
C LEU A 181 -15.22 -9.19 -14.99
N LEU A 182 -16.06 -8.15 -15.01
CA LEU A 182 -16.23 -7.18 -13.94
C LEU A 182 -17.41 -7.58 -13.05
N ASP A 183 -17.34 -8.78 -12.48
CA ASP A 183 -18.41 -9.42 -11.73
C ASP A 183 -18.20 -9.38 -10.20
N ARG A 184 -17.40 -8.43 -9.70
CA ARG A 184 -17.00 -8.32 -8.29
C ARG A 184 -17.19 -6.93 -7.71
N ASP A 185 -17.59 -6.89 -6.45
CA ASP A 185 -17.92 -5.69 -5.67
C ASP A 185 -16.71 -4.84 -5.22
N ASN A 186 -15.55 -5.03 -5.83
CA ASN A 186 -14.36 -4.22 -5.55
C ASN A 186 -14.61 -2.76 -5.96
N VAL A 187 -13.88 -1.84 -5.35
CA VAL A 187 -14.05 -0.40 -5.58
C VAL A 187 -12.70 0.30 -5.69
N ALA A 188 -12.67 1.43 -6.38
CA ALA A 188 -11.60 2.41 -6.32
C ALA A 188 -12.15 3.77 -5.85
N LEU A 189 -11.30 4.56 -5.22
CA LEU A 189 -11.62 5.90 -4.73
C LEU A 189 -10.59 6.88 -5.23
N LEU A 190 -11.05 7.92 -5.92
CA LEU A 190 -10.23 8.95 -6.54
C LEU A 190 -10.54 10.30 -5.86
N ALA A 191 -9.52 11.06 -5.50
CA ALA A 191 -9.69 12.38 -4.90
C ALA A 191 -8.68 13.36 -5.49
N LYS A 192 -9.18 14.50 -5.96
CA LYS A 192 -8.38 15.60 -6.50
C LYS A 192 -8.21 16.67 -5.43
N PHE A 193 -6.96 16.97 -5.11
CA PHE A 193 -6.59 17.93 -4.08
C PHE A 193 -5.86 19.13 -4.67
N ARG A 194 -6.02 20.28 -4.02
CA ARG A 194 -5.19 21.47 -4.20
C ARG A 194 -4.39 21.75 -2.94
N LEU A 195 -3.09 22.03 -3.08
CA LEU A 195 -2.25 22.44 -1.96
C LEU A 195 -2.56 23.90 -1.61
N LYS A 196 -2.74 24.19 -0.31
CA LYS A 196 -3.10 25.54 0.16
C LYS A 196 -1.90 26.48 0.30
N GLN A 197 -0.69 25.94 0.48
CA GLN A 197 0.54 26.70 0.77
C GLN A 197 1.45 26.87 -0.46
N SER A 198 0.88 27.06 -1.64
CA SER A 198 1.63 27.25 -2.89
C SER A 198 1.19 28.55 -3.55
N GLU A 199 2.15 29.36 -4.01
CA GLU A 199 1.89 30.63 -4.71
C GLU A 199 1.06 30.40 -5.98
N GLU A 200 1.35 29.31 -6.70
CA GLU A 200 0.52 28.82 -7.80
C GLU A 200 -0.37 27.64 -7.35
N PRO A 201 -1.58 27.47 -7.94
CA PRO A 201 -2.47 26.36 -7.59
C PRO A 201 -1.89 25.02 -8.08
N LYS A 202 -1.16 24.35 -7.19
CA LYS A 202 -0.66 22.97 -7.36
C LYS A 202 -1.74 21.96 -7.02
N GLU A 203 -2.02 21.08 -7.97
CA GLU A 203 -3.07 20.07 -7.87
C GLU A 203 -2.49 18.67 -8.07
N VAL A 204 -3.02 17.70 -7.33
CA VAL A 204 -2.67 16.29 -7.42
C VAL A 204 -3.92 15.43 -7.25
N ILE A 205 -4.00 14.34 -7.99
CA ILE A 205 -5.00 13.30 -7.78
C ILE A 205 -4.35 12.18 -6.98
N VAL A 206 -5.00 11.77 -5.91
CA VAL A 206 -4.65 10.56 -5.17
C VAL A 206 -5.79 9.57 -5.33
N ALA A 207 -5.46 8.35 -5.73
CA ALA A 207 -6.40 7.26 -5.86
C ALA A 207 -5.94 6.04 -5.07
N THR A 208 -6.89 5.29 -4.53
CA THR A 208 -6.64 4.02 -3.87
C THR A 208 -7.64 2.96 -4.33
N THR A 209 -7.20 1.71 -4.41
CA THR A 209 -8.04 0.56 -4.77
C THR A 209 -7.70 -0.67 -3.94
N HIS A 210 -8.62 -1.63 -3.90
CA HIS A 210 -8.37 -2.98 -3.40
C HIS A 210 -8.97 -3.97 -4.40
N LEU A 211 -8.10 -4.63 -5.19
CA LEU A 211 -8.49 -5.54 -6.28
C LEU A 211 -8.92 -6.91 -5.76
N LEU A 212 -9.49 -7.73 -6.65
CA LEU A 212 -9.94 -9.09 -6.32
C LEU A 212 -8.79 -9.96 -5.77
N PHE A 213 -8.99 -10.50 -4.56
CA PHE A 213 -8.06 -11.42 -3.91
C PHE A 213 -7.83 -12.73 -4.68
N ASN A 214 -8.89 -13.37 -5.19
CA ASN A 214 -8.82 -14.74 -5.74
C ASN A 214 -7.62 -14.95 -6.68
N PRO A 215 -6.58 -15.72 -6.29
CA PRO A 215 -5.32 -15.78 -7.02
C PRO A 215 -5.48 -16.33 -8.44
N ARG A 216 -6.52 -17.14 -8.69
CA ARG A 216 -6.82 -17.76 -9.98
C ARG A 216 -7.49 -16.82 -10.99
N ARG A 217 -7.89 -15.62 -10.57
CA ARG A 217 -8.65 -14.67 -11.41
C ARG A 217 -7.84 -13.44 -11.80
N SER A 218 -6.66 -13.69 -12.37
CA SER A 218 -5.79 -12.63 -12.93
C SER A 218 -6.49 -11.86 -14.07
N ASP A 219 -7.33 -12.54 -14.84
CA ASP A 219 -8.23 -11.98 -15.86
C ASP A 219 -9.14 -10.87 -15.31
N VAL A 220 -9.78 -11.11 -14.15
CA VAL A 220 -10.62 -10.12 -13.47
C VAL A 220 -9.79 -8.95 -12.98
N ARG A 221 -8.63 -9.23 -12.37
CA ARG A 221 -7.72 -8.16 -11.91
C ARG A 221 -7.24 -7.28 -13.07
N CYS A 222 -6.94 -7.86 -14.25
CA CYS A 222 -6.63 -7.09 -15.45
C CYS A 222 -7.79 -6.19 -15.88
N ALA A 223 -9.02 -6.71 -15.92
CA ALA A 223 -10.20 -5.91 -16.25
C ALA A 223 -10.43 -4.78 -15.23
N GLN A 224 -10.23 -5.06 -13.94
CA GLN A 224 -10.33 -4.07 -12.86
C GLN A 224 -9.27 -2.97 -13.00
N VAL A 225 -8.01 -3.33 -13.25
CA VAL A 225 -6.93 -2.37 -13.53
C VAL A 225 -7.28 -1.52 -14.74
N ALA A 226 -7.73 -2.12 -15.85
CA ALA A 226 -8.14 -1.39 -17.04
C ALA A 226 -9.23 -0.35 -16.75
N LYS A 227 -10.27 -0.74 -15.99
CA LYS A 227 -11.35 0.18 -15.58
C LYS A 227 -10.82 1.32 -14.70
N VAL A 228 -9.98 1.04 -13.70
CA VAL A 228 -9.37 2.06 -12.84
C VAL A 228 -8.51 3.05 -13.65
N LEU A 229 -7.66 2.54 -14.55
CA LEU A 229 -6.82 3.39 -15.40
C LEU A 229 -7.67 4.28 -16.32
N ASN A 230 -8.75 3.74 -16.89
CA ASN A 230 -9.66 4.52 -17.73
C ASN A 230 -10.34 5.65 -16.95
N GLU A 231 -10.88 5.35 -15.77
CA GLU A 231 -11.49 6.35 -14.89
C GLU A 231 -10.49 7.43 -14.47
N LEU A 232 -9.25 7.05 -14.16
CA LEU A 232 -8.18 7.99 -13.83
C LEU A 232 -7.82 8.91 -15.00
N ARG A 233 -7.73 8.39 -16.23
CA ARG A 233 -7.48 9.22 -17.42
C ARG A 233 -8.57 10.28 -17.59
N HIS A 234 -9.83 9.90 -17.47
CA HIS A 234 -10.95 10.83 -17.54
C HIS A 234 -10.98 11.83 -16.38
N PHE A 235 -10.66 11.39 -15.16
CA PHE A 235 -10.66 12.25 -13.98
C PHE A 235 -9.47 13.23 -13.94
N ALA A 236 -8.34 12.86 -14.55
CA ALA A 236 -7.12 13.67 -14.59
C ALA A 236 -7.10 14.69 -15.73
N THR A 237 -7.76 14.41 -16.84
CA THR A 237 -7.72 15.25 -18.05
C THR A 237 -8.65 16.45 -17.92
N ASN A 238 -8.12 17.66 -18.11
CA ASN A 238 -8.92 18.87 -18.21
C ASN A 238 -9.38 19.05 -19.66
N SER A 239 -10.68 18.90 -19.92
CA SER A 239 -11.28 18.96 -21.26
C SER A 239 -11.12 20.28 -22.01
N THR A 240 -10.73 21.37 -21.33
CA THR A 240 -10.53 22.69 -21.97
C THR A 240 -9.09 22.94 -22.37
N THR A 241 -8.13 22.33 -21.67
CA THR A 241 -6.69 22.62 -21.84
C THR A 241 -5.89 21.42 -22.31
N ASP A 242 -6.50 20.24 -22.37
CA ASP A 242 -5.89 18.93 -22.59
C ASP A 242 -4.69 18.62 -21.67
N LYS A 243 -4.51 19.41 -20.61
CA LYS A 243 -3.50 19.17 -19.57
C LYS A 243 -4.03 18.16 -18.57
N THR A 244 -3.13 17.28 -18.13
CA THR A 244 -3.45 16.29 -17.10
C THR A 244 -2.99 16.78 -15.72
N THR A 245 -3.80 16.47 -14.70
CA THR A 245 -3.39 16.61 -13.29
C THR A 245 -2.54 15.40 -12.93
N PRO A 246 -1.37 15.55 -12.29
CA PRO A 246 -0.57 14.40 -11.89
C PRO A 246 -1.34 13.49 -10.93
N VAL A 247 -1.13 12.17 -11.07
CA VAL A 247 -1.86 11.13 -10.35
C VAL A 247 -0.89 10.29 -9.52
N ILE A 248 -1.27 10.00 -8.28
CA ILE A 248 -0.70 8.95 -7.45
C ILE A 248 -1.77 7.87 -7.29
N LEU A 249 -1.47 6.63 -7.69
CA LEU A 249 -2.33 5.48 -7.52
C LEU A 249 -1.70 4.54 -6.50
N THR A 250 -2.43 4.22 -5.44
CA THR A 250 -2.01 3.28 -4.41
C THR A 250 -3.00 2.14 -4.27
N GLY A 251 -2.63 1.11 -3.53
CA GLY A 251 -3.58 0.09 -3.13
C GLY A 251 -2.98 -1.29 -2.95
N ASP A 252 -3.87 -2.20 -2.59
CA ASP A 252 -3.65 -3.63 -2.60
C ASP A 252 -4.13 -4.18 -3.96
N PHE A 253 -3.17 -4.59 -4.79
CA PHE A 253 -3.43 -5.11 -6.12
C PHE A 253 -3.62 -6.62 -6.14
N ASN A 254 -3.40 -7.31 -5.01
CA ASN A 254 -3.43 -8.78 -4.92
C ASN A 254 -2.65 -9.44 -6.07
N SER A 255 -1.51 -8.85 -6.44
CA SER A 255 -0.74 -9.15 -7.65
C SER A 255 0.73 -8.82 -7.45
N GLU A 256 1.62 -9.76 -7.72
CA GLU A 256 3.08 -9.51 -7.71
C GLU A 256 3.50 -8.66 -8.92
N ILE A 257 4.66 -8.01 -8.84
CA ILE A 257 5.13 -6.99 -9.80
C ILE A 257 5.24 -7.51 -11.24
N GLU A 258 5.59 -8.80 -11.41
CA GLU A 258 5.74 -9.46 -12.72
C GLU A 258 4.42 -10.07 -13.24
N SER A 259 3.27 -9.77 -12.63
CA SER A 259 1.99 -10.31 -13.05
C SER A 259 1.32 -9.46 -14.15
N SER A 260 0.42 -10.07 -14.92
CA SER A 260 -0.30 -9.39 -16.01
C SER A 260 -1.04 -8.11 -15.58
N PRO A 261 -1.73 -8.05 -14.42
CA PRO A 261 -2.35 -6.81 -13.96
C PRO A 261 -1.33 -5.69 -13.70
N MET A 262 -0.15 -6.03 -13.19
CA MET A 262 0.91 -5.05 -12.89
C MET A 262 1.65 -4.60 -14.15
N TYR A 263 1.83 -5.48 -15.16
CA TYR A 263 2.29 -5.04 -16.48
C TYR A 263 1.30 -4.09 -17.14
N LEU A 264 -0.01 -4.37 -17.04
CA LEU A 264 -1.05 -3.49 -17.58
C LEU A 264 -1.08 -2.14 -16.85
N ALA A 265 -0.89 -2.12 -15.52
CA ALA A 265 -0.81 -0.90 -14.73
C ALA A 265 0.32 0.04 -15.18
N GLN A 266 1.43 -0.52 -15.68
CA GLN A 266 2.62 0.19 -16.14
C GLN A 266 2.65 0.43 -17.65
N ALA A 267 1.61 0.03 -18.38
CA ALA A 267 1.56 0.16 -19.83
C ALA A 267 1.73 1.63 -20.24
N GLN A 268 2.71 1.88 -21.10
CA GLN A 268 3.03 3.21 -21.61
C GLN A 268 2.14 3.52 -22.81
N GLY A 269 1.61 4.73 -22.85
CA GLY A 269 0.85 5.28 -23.97
C GLY A 269 1.49 6.54 -24.52
N THR A 270 1.22 6.80 -25.80
CA THR A 270 1.68 8.01 -26.51
C THR A 270 0.58 9.08 -26.62
N GLU A 271 -0.66 8.72 -26.30
CA GLU A 271 -1.79 9.64 -26.35
C GLU A 271 -1.66 10.79 -25.33
N PRO A 272 -2.20 11.99 -25.59
CA PRO A 272 -2.06 13.14 -24.68
C PRO A 272 -2.59 12.89 -23.26
N SER A 273 -3.62 12.05 -23.13
CA SER A 273 -4.22 11.65 -21.85
C SER A 273 -3.51 10.50 -21.14
N ALA A 274 -2.42 9.96 -21.74
CA ALA A 274 -1.66 8.87 -21.16
C ALA A 274 -1.02 9.28 -19.83
N LEU A 275 -1.28 8.49 -18.78
CA LEU A 275 -0.75 8.76 -17.43
C LEU A 275 0.65 8.18 -17.19
N ASN A 276 1.04 7.14 -17.94
CA ASN A 276 2.39 6.55 -17.91
C ASN A 276 2.89 6.31 -16.48
N PHE A 277 2.23 5.41 -15.76
CA PHE A 277 2.56 5.14 -14.36
C PHE A 277 3.94 4.51 -14.20
N LYS A 278 4.64 4.95 -13.16
CA LYS A 278 5.87 4.37 -12.64
C LYS A 278 5.62 3.86 -11.23
N ILE A 279 6.01 2.61 -10.97
CA ILE A 279 5.91 2.01 -9.65
C ILE A 279 7.08 2.49 -8.80
N LEU A 280 6.79 2.88 -7.55
CA LEU A 280 7.85 3.11 -6.58
C LEU A 280 8.44 1.77 -6.20
N ASP A 281 9.74 1.61 -6.46
CA ASP A 281 10.49 0.41 -6.11
C ASP A 281 10.33 0.13 -4.60
N PRO A 282 9.66 -0.98 -4.22
CA PRO A 282 9.50 -1.35 -2.82
C PRO A 282 10.81 -1.84 -2.17
N GLY A 283 11.82 -2.15 -3.00
CA GLY A 283 13.12 -2.71 -2.64
C GLY A 283 13.26 -4.17 -3.05
N ASP A 284 14.50 -4.61 -3.29
CA ASP A 284 14.80 -6.00 -3.60
C ASP A 284 14.48 -6.95 -2.43
N PHE A 285 13.81 -8.06 -2.75
CA PHE A 285 13.44 -9.11 -1.78
C PHE A 285 12.64 -8.59 -0.59
N THR A 286 11.73 -7.65 -0.84
CA THR A 286 10.78 -7.15 0.18
C THR A 286 9.42 -7.83 0.08
N ALA A 287 8.63 -7.73 1.14
CA ALA A 287 7.26 -8.23 1.18
C ALA A 287 6.32 -7.26 1.89
N SER A 288 5.08 -7.19 1.42
CA SER A 288 4.01 -6.42 2.05
C SER A 288 3.07 -7.28 2.89
N THR A 289 2.94 -8.58 2.62
CA THR A 289 2.01 -9.47 3.31
C THR A 289 2.48 -10.93 3.28
N PHE A 290 1.82 -11.80 4.05
CA PHE A 290 2.05 -13.24 4.04
C PHE A 290 0.81 -13.99 3.54
N GLN A 291 0.92 -14.62 2.36
CA GLN A 291 -0.12 -15.44 1.73
C GLN A 291 0.52 -16.76 1.26
N ASP A 292 0.68 -17.72 2.16
CA ASP A 292 1.50 -18.94 2.02
C ASP A 292 3.02 -18.68 1.84
N ALA A 293 3.39 -17.52 1.31
CA ALA A 293 4.73 -16.97 1.24
C ALA A 293 4.71 -15.46 1.50
N TRP A 294 5.87 -14.92 1.85
CA TRP A 294 6.06 -13.48 1.94
C TRP A 294 6.14 -12.88 0.54
N ILE A 295 5.13 -12.09 0.16
CA ILE A 295 4.98 -11.52 -1.17
C ILE A 295 4.72 -10.01 -1.11
N THR A 296 4.91 -9.31 -2.22
CA THR A 296 4.54 -7.90 -2.36
C THR A 296 3.31 -7.79 -3.26
N VAL A 297 2.24 -7.21 -2.73
CA VAL A 297 0.98 -6.97 -3.48
C VAL A 297 0.48 -5.53 -3.34
N ASP A 298 1.11 -4.75 -2.45
CA ASP A 298 0.77 -3.37 -2.18
C ASP A 298 1.76 -2.43 -2.87
N TYR A 299 1.26 -1.43 -3.59
CA TYR A 299 2.09 -0.53 -4.37
C TYR A 299 1.68 0.93 -4.22
N ILE A 300 2.64 1.82 -4.46
CA ILE A 300 2.43 3.23 -4.74
C ILE A 300 3.00 3.48 -6.14
N MET A 301 2.19 4.05 -7.02
CA MET A 301 2.56 4.40 -8.38
C MET A 301 2.30 5.88 -8.60
N HIS A 302 3.13 6.53 -9.42
CA HIS A 302 2.90 7.92 -9.80
C HIS A 302 2.95 8.07 -11.32
N SER A 303 2.13 8.98 -11.84
CA SER A 303 2.10 9.29 -13.27
C SER A 303 3.37 10.03 -13.70
N ASP A 304 3.85 9.72 -14.90
CA ASP A 304 4.82 10.53 -15.65
C ASP A 304 4.18 10.96 -16.98
N ALA A 305 3.02 11.64 -16.86
CA ALA A 305 2.23 12.01 -18.02
C ALA A 305 2.94 13.09 -18.85
N PRO A 306 3.08 12.91 -20.19
CA PRO A 306 3.81 13.85 -21.05
C PRO A 306 3.26 15.28 -21.02
N HIS A 307 1.93 15.42 -20.89
CA HIS A 307 1.21 16.69 -20.90
C HIS A 307 0.71 17.12 -19.51
N ALA A 308 1.37 16.65 -18.44
CA ALA A 308 1.01 17.04 -17.10
C ALA A 308 1.23 18.55 -16.86
N LYS A 309 0.28 19.22 -16.22
CA LYS A 309 0.45 20.64 -15.81
C LYS A 309 1.61 20.80 -14.82
N HIS A 310 1.78 19.82 -13.93
CA HIS A 310 2.87 19.74 -12.95
C HIS A 310 3.40 18.32 -12.94
N LYS A 311 4.65 18.13 -12.51
CA LYS A 311 5.25 16.81 -12.36
C LYS A 311 5.33 16.40 -10.89
N LEU A 312 5.35 15.09 -10.66
CA LEU A 312 5.59 14.52 -9.34
C LEU A 312 7.06 14.14 -9.22
N GLN A 313 7.74 14.75 -8.26
CA GLN A 313 9.08 14.34 -7.86
C GLN A 313 8.99 13.49 -6.59
N VAL A 314 9.55 12.29 -6.64
CA VAL A 314 9.66 11.40 -5.47
C VAL A 314 10.92 11.79 -4.72
N LEU A 315 10.78 12.24 -3.47
CA LEU A 315 11.91 12.68 -2.64
C LEU A 315 12.42 11.57 -1.72
N SER A 316 11.51 10.79 -1.15
CA SER A 316 11.86 9.64 -0.31
C SER A 316 10.76 8.59 -0.32
N VAL A 317 11.13 7.32 -0.12
CA VAL A 317 10.23 6.18 -0.02
C VAL A 317 10.43 5.51 1.34
N TYR A 318 9.33 5.11 1.96
CA TYR A 318 9.29 4.26 3.14
C TYR A 318 9.24 2.81 2.67
N LEU A 319 10.40 2.13 2.75
CA LEU A 319 10.60 0.81 2.16
C LEU A 319 9.84 -0.29 2.90
N LEU A 320 9.45 -1.32 2.15
CA LEU A 320 8.96 -2.56 2.72
C LEU A 320 10.10 -3.30 3.45
N PRO A 321 9.78 -4.12 4.47
CA PRO A 321 10.77 -4.96 5.11
C PRO A 321 11.24 -6.07 4.17
N LYS A 322 12.52 -6.46 4.27
CA LYS A 322 13.06 -7.62 3.57
C LYS A 322 12.38 -8.91 4.05
N ILE A 323 12.20 -9.89 3.17
CA ILE A 323 11.58 -11.19 3.48
C ILE A 323 12.21 -11.86 4.71
N GLY A 324 13.54 -11.82 4.86
CA GLY A 324 14.22 -12.37 6.04
C GLY A 324 13.85 -11.64 7.34
N THR A 325 13.58 -10.34 7.28
CA THR A 325 13.06 -9.56 8.43
C THR A 325 11.62 -9.93 8.71
N CYS A 326 10.80 -10.14 7.69
CA CYS A 326 9.41 -10.60 7.85
C CYS A 326 9.36 -11.99 8.51
N ALA A 327 10.20 -12.93 8.07
CA ALA A 327 10.30 -14.25 8.67
C ALA A 327 10.69 -14.19 10.16
N ASN A 328 11.59 -13.28 10.53
CA ASN A 328 11.98 -13.06 11.93
C ASN A 328 10.89 -12.39 12.77
N ALA A 329 10.04 -11.55 12.14
CA ALA A 329 8.86 -10.96 12.78
C ALA A 329 7.83 -12.01 13.20
N GLY A 330 7.90 -13.18 12.56
CA GLY A 330 6.86 -14.19 12.60
C GLY A 330 5.63 -13.73 11.84
N ASN A 331 4.57 -14.49 12.03
CA ASN A 331 3.34 -14.24 11.30
C ASN A 331 2.68 -12.92 11.80
N ILE A 332 1.89 -12.26 10.94
CA ILE A 332 1.16 -11.01 11.23
C ILE A 332 -0.36 -11.21 11.04
N PRO A 333 -1.26 -10.48 11.74
CA PRO A 333 -1.02 -9.49 12.81
C PRO A 333 -0.40 -10.10 14.07
N ASN A 334 0.32 -9.33 14.86
CA ASN A 334 1.03 -9.82 16.05
C ASN A 334 1.05 -8.77 17.19
N TYR A 335 1.92 -8.96 18.19
CA TYR A 335 2.04 -8.05 19.33
C TYR A 335 2.45 -6.61 18.95
N TYR A 336 3.03 -6.42 17.77
CA TYR A 336 3.54 -5.14 17.29
C TYR A 336 2.68 -4.58 16.15
N LEU A 337 2.21 -5.44 15.24
CA LEU A 337 1.52 -5.08 14.02
C LEU A 337 0.02 -5.38 14.11
N GLY A 338 -0.81 -4.39 13.80
CA GLY A 338 -2.27 -4.50 13.85
C GLY A 338 -2.93 -4.95 12.55
N SER A 339 -2.14 -5.14 11.49
CA SER A 339 -2.58 -5.65 10.18
C SER A 339 -1.75 -6.87 9.80
N ASP A 340 -2.27 -7.65 8.86
CA ASP A 340 -1.55 -8.68 8.11
C ASP A 340 -0.78 -8.11 6.91
N HIS A 341 -0.82 -6.79 6.69
CA HIS A 341 0.00 -6.09 5.72
C HIS A 341 0.98 -5.11 6.39
N TYR A 342 2.03 -4.72 5.66
CA TYR A 342 2.93 -3.62 5.96
C TYR A 342 2.51 -2.35 5.20
N SER A 343 2.55 -1.20 5.87
CA SER A 343 2.34 0.10 5.22
C SER A 343 3.48 0.47 4.26
N LEU A 344 3.15 1.11 3.14
CA LEU A 344 4.10 1.78 2.24
C LEU A 344 3.96 3.30 2.37
N GLY A 345 5.01 4.03 2.00
CA GLY A 345 4.97 5.49 2.05
C GLY A 345 5.90 6.16 1.08
N ALA A 346 5.58 7.40 0.72
CA ALA A 346 6.43 8.25 -0.10
C ALA A 346 6.25 9.72 0.23
N VAL A 347 7.32 10.50 0.08
CA VAL A 347 7.30 11.96 0.13
C VAL A 347 7.42 12.46 -1.30
N PHE A 348 6.46 13.29 -1.71
CA PHE A 348 6.39 13.88 -3.03
C PHE A 348 6.57 15.39 -2.97
N ALA A 349 7.15 15.95 -4.03
CA ALA A 349 7.06 17.36 -4.39
C ALA A 349 6.27 17.49 -5.70
N ILE A 350 5.46 18.53 -5.80
CA ILE A 350 4.80 18.92 -7.06
C ILE A 350 5.62 20.06 -7.66
N VAL A 351 6.23 19.79 -8.82
CA VAL A 351 7.16 20.70 -9.50
C VAL A 351 6.63 21.19 -10.84
#